data_AF-A0A9P5ARV1-F1
#
_entry.id   AF-A0A9P5ARV1-F1
#
_cell.length_a   1.000
_cell.length_b   1.000
_cell.length_c   1.000
_cell.angle_alpha   90.00
_cell.angle_beta   90.00
_cell.angle_gamma   90.00
#
_symmetry.space_group_name_H-M   'P 1'
#
loop_
_entity.id
_entity.type
_entity.pdbx_description
1 polymer ?
#
loop_
_entity_poly.entity_id
_entity_poly.type
_entity_poly.pdbx_seq_one_letter_code
_entity_poly.pdbx_strand_id
1 'polypeptide(L)'
;MRFSASIALALAALAVAHPGEDHHDELEQRRSFEASAERLSLRHCAETLKARGVTERNIKRRSALIKEHRQKRGIKKRDLEEVLKTDHNKTDLGYTPNTPADILFAGNNSCVLTPEVTLGPYYVSGESVRRNLKEDQEGVDLILDYQIINVATCEPVPELYLEIWHCNSTGVYGGVTNQGNGNFDDKANINATFGRGIQPTDEDGVAQFETFFPGHYVGRTTHIHLLAHANATLYKNKTLGNDIYSSHIGQTYFDQDLIDEVEALAPYNTNTQAVTTNAEDGILAEAANQDFDPVVEWTLLGDTVAEGLFGWLAYGINITETEKVTPAVFRYEDGGHTNPDFGGGFPGGPGGPPPADASEAADTTSEDA
;
A
#
# COMPACT_ATOMS: atom_id res chain seq x y z
N MET A 1 -23.50 -50.85 10.39
CA MET A 1 -22.44 -49.83 10.42
C MET A 1 -22.74 -48.82 9.32
N ARG A 2 -23.30 -47.66 9.67
CA ARG A 2 -23.56 -46.55 8.74
C ARG A 2 -22.68 -45.40 9.22
N PHE A 3 -21.69 -45.00 8.43
CA PHE A 3 -20.86 -43.83 8.70
C PHE A 3 -21.67 -42.58 8.34
N SER A 4 -22.02 -41.79 9.34
CA SER A 4 -22.56 -40.45 9.14
C SER A 4 -21.38 -39.51 8.87
N ALA A 5 -21.42 -38.84 7.72
CA ALA A 5 -20.50 -37.76 7.39
C ALA A 5 -20.84 -36.52 8.23
N SER A 6 -19.90 -36.10 9.07
CA SER A 6 -19.96 -34.81 9.76
C SER A 6 -19.49 -33.73 8.79
N ILE A 7 -20.42 -32.90 8.34
CA ILE A 7 -20.13 -31.66 7.62
C ILE A 7 -19.57 -30.68 8.65
N ALA A 8 -18.28 -30.36 8.55
CA ALA A 8 -17.68 -29.24 9.26
C ALA A 8 -18.17 -27.95 8.57
N LEU A 9 -19.09 -27.24 9.23
CA LEU A 9 -19.50 -25.90 8.83
C LEU A 9 -18.39 -24.95 9.30
N ALA A 10 -17.48 -24.55 8.40
CA ALA A 10 -16.59 -23.43 8.65
C ALA A 10 -17.45 -22.15 8.60
N LEU A 11 -17.72 -21.54 9.75
CA LEU A 11 -18.25 -20.18 9.77
C LEU A 11 -17.16 -19.26 9.22
N ALA A 12 -17.42 -18.66 8.06
CA ALA A 12 -16.69 -17.48 7.62
C ALA A 12 -16.95 -16.37 8.64
N ALA A 13 -15.94 -16.02 9.42
CA ALA A 13 -15.97 -14.81 10.22
C ALA A 13 -15.84 -13.64 9.24
N LEU A 14 -16.96 -12.95 8.98
CA LEU A 14 -16.95 -11.65 8.32
C LEU A 14 -16.33 -10.66 9.31
N ALA A 15 -15.03 -10.46 9.20
CA ALA A 15 -14.36 -9.36 9.87
C ALA A 15 -14.82 -8.06 9.19
N VAL A 16 -15.63 -7.28 9.89
CA VAL A 16 -16.03 -5.93 9.48
C VAL A 16 -14.79 -5.06 9.66
N ALA A 17 -14.01 -4.90 8.60
CA ALA A 17 -12.77 -4.15 8.66
C ALA A 17 -12.97 -2.63 8.56
N HIS A 18 -14.18 -2.17 8.20
CA HIS A 18 -14.64 -0.79 8.38
C HIS A 18 -16.11 -0.76 8.79
N PRO A 19 -16.56 0.13 9.70
CA PRO A 19 -17.98 0.28 9.99
C PRO A 19 -18.76 0.76 8.75
N GLY A 20 -19.38 -0.17 8.01
CA GLY A 20 -20.24 0.13 6.86
C GLY A 20 -19.75 -0.33 5.49
N GLU A 21 -18.59 -1.00 5.39
CA GLU A 21 -18.04 -1.48 4.11
C GLU A 21 -18.12 -3.01 4.01
N ASP A 22 -18.55 -3.50 2.85
CA ASP A 22 -18.62 -4.93 2.51
C ASP A 22 -17.42 -5.27 1.60
N HIS A 23 -16.48 -6.05 2.12
CA HIS A 23 -15.29 -6.47 1.38
C HIS A 23 -15.56 -7.64 0.43
N HIS A 24 -16.80 -8.11 0.28
CA HIS A 24 -17.11 -9.19 -0.66
C HIS A 24 -16.73 -8.86 -2.10
N ASP A 25 -17.03 -7.64 -2.55
CA ASP A 25 -16.74 -7.18 -3.92
C ASP A 25 -15.23 -7.10 -4.15
N GLU A 26 -14.49 -6.67 -3.12
CA GLU A 26 -13.04 -6.56 -3.08
C GLU A 26 -12.34 -7.92 -3.25
N LEU A 27 -12.80 -8.92 -2.49
CA LEU A 27 -12.28 -10.29 -2.53
C LEU A 27 -12.65 -11.01 -3.84
N GLU A 28 -13.79 -10.68 -4.44
CA GLU A 28 -14.21 -11.24 -5.74
C GLU A 28 -13.38 -10.71 -6.90
N GLN A 29 -13.10 -9.40 -6.93
CA GLN A 29 -12.21 -8.78 -7.92
C GLN A 29 -10.81 -9.43 -7.89
N ARG A 30 -10.27 -9.65 -6.68
CA ARG A 30 -8.99 -10.33 -6.47
C ARG A 30 -8.96 -11.73 -7.11
N ARG A 31 -9.95 -12.57 -6.79
CA ARG A 31 -10.03 -13.95 -7.31
C ARG A 31 -10.17 -14.01 -8.82
N SER A 32 -10.89 -13.06 -9.41
CA SER A 32 -11.07 -12.96 -10.85
C SER A 32 -9.74 -12.67 -11.56
N PHE A 33 -8.93 -11.77 -10.99
CA PHE A 33 -7.60 -11.47 -11.49
C PHE A 33 -6.62 -12.64 -11.34
N GLU A 34 -6.58 -13.31 -10.18
CA GLU A 34 -5.69 -14.46 -9.98
C GLU A 34 -5.95 -15.58 -11.00
N ALA A 35 -7.20 -15.77 -11.40
CA ALA A 35 -7.57 -16.76 -12.40
C ALA A 35 -7.13 -16.38 -13.84
N SER A 36 -6.87 -15.10 -14.11
CA SER A 36 -6.51 -14.58 -15.43
C SER A 36 -5.01 -14.30 -15.62
N ALA A 37 -4.26 -14.10 -14.53
CA ALA A 37 -2.84 -13.72 -14.60
C ALA A 37 -1.93 -14.86 -15.10
N GLU A 38 -1.09 -14.57 -16.11
CA GLU A 38 -0.14 -15.57 -16.67
C GLU A 38 1.06 -15.87 -15.75
N ARG A 39 1.42 -14.94 -14.83
CA ARG A 39 2.57 -15.04 -13.91
C ARG A 39 2.26 -14.34 -12.59
N LEU A 40 2.53 -14.99 -11.46
CA LEU A 40 2.24 -14.50 -10.11
C LEU A 40 3.50 -14.22 -9.25
N SER A 41 4.72 -14.44 -9.77
CA SER A 41 5.98 -14.14 -9.04
C SER A 41 7.13 -13.72 -9.97
N LEU A 42 8.16 -13.04 -9.43
CA LEU A 42 9.35 -12.58 -10.18
C LEU A 42 10.42 -13.68 -10.22
N ARG A 43 10.10 -14.88 -9.73
CA ARG A 43 11.06 -15.98 -9.63
C ARG A 43 11.67 -16.36 -10.97
N HIS A 44 10.88 -16.30 -12.06
CA HIS A 44 11.39 -16.54 -13.42
C HIS A 44 12.31 -15.41 -13.91
N CYS A 45 12.21 -14.22 -13.34
CA CYS A 45 13.04 -13.07 -13.69
C CYS A 45 14.38 -13.02 -12.98
N ALA A 46 14.58 -13.79 -11.90
CA ALA A 46 15.77 -13.72 -11.04
C ALA A 46 17.09 -13.81 -11.82
N GLU A 47 17.26 -14.85 -12.63
CA GLU A 47 18.50 -15.05 -13.40
C GLU A 47 18.69 -13.98 -14.48
N THR A 48 17.60 -13.50 -15.09
CA THR A 48 17.63 -12.43 -16.09
C THR A 48 18.04 -11.10 -15.47
N LEU A 49 17.46 -10.73 -14.32
CA LEU A 49 17.78 -9.51 -13.58
C LEU A 49 19.25 -9.52 -13.13
N LYS A 50 19.72 -10.68 -12.65
CA LYS A 50 21.11 -10.90 -12.27
C LYS A 50 22.05 -10.77 -13.47
N ALA A 51 21.75 -11.43 -14.59
CA ALA A 51 22.56 -11.38 -15.80
C ALA A 51 22.64 -9.95 -16.40
N ARG A 52 21.59 -9.14 -16.21
CA ARG A 52 21.53 -7.72 -16.62
C ARG A 52 22.18 -6.76 -15.62
N GLY A 53 22.73 -7.25 -14.52
CA GLY A 53 23.35 -6.46 -13.47
C GLY A 53 22.38 -5.61 -12.64
N VAL A 54 21.06 -5.80 -12.79
CA VAL A 54 20.04 -5.05 -12.04
C VAL A 54 20.21 -5.31 -10.55
N THR A 55 20.39 -6.59 -10.18
CA THR A 55 20.62 -7.01 -8.80
C THR A 55 21.82 -6.26 -8.22
N GLU A 56 22.97 -6.24 -8.90
CA GLU A 56 24.19 -5.54 -8.47
C GLU A 56 24.00 -4.02 -8.32
N ARG A 57 23.24 -3.39 -9.22
CA ARG A 57 22.95 -1.95 -9.13
C ARG A 57 22.02 -1.63 -7.96
N ASN A 58 20.95 -2.40 -7.76
CA ASN A 58 20.06 -2.28 -6.59
C ASN A 58 20.83 -2.39 -5.29
N ILE A 59 21.65 -3.44 -5.23
CA ILE A 59 22.58 -3.74 -4.16
C ILE A 59 23.40 -2.48 -3.78
N LYS A 60 24.06 -1.88 -4.77
CA LYS A 60 24.91 -0.70 -4.62
C LYS A 60 24.10 0.54 -4.21
N ARG A 61 22.95 0.76 -4.83
CA ARG A 61 22.04 1.89 -4.54
C ARG A 61 21.58 1.86 -3.09
N ARG A 62 20.98 0.75 -2.65
CA ARG A 62 20.43 0.61 -1.31
C ARG A 62 21.52 0.71 -0.23
N SER A 63 22.71 0.15 -0.47
CA SER A 63 23.86 0.34 0.43
C SER A 63 24.28 1.80 0.56
N ALA A 64 24.28 2.56 -0.54
CA ALA A 64 24.60 3.97 -0.53
C ALA A 64 23.54 4.78 0.24
N LEU A 65 22.26 4.49 0.05
CA LEU A 65 21.15 5.12 0.79
C LEU A 65 21.26 4.88 2.28
N ILE A 66 21.40 3.63 2.72
CA ILE A 66 21.54 3.31 4.14
C ILE A 66 22.72 4.09 4.73
N LYS A 67 23.87 4.12 4.04
CA LYS A 67 25.05 4.86 4.50
C LYS A 67 24.78 6.36 4.60
N GLU A 68 24.16 6.96 3.58
CA GLU A 68 23.78 8.38 3.58
C GLU A 68 22.83 8.70 4.74
N HIS A 69 21.80 7.87 4.92
CA HIS A 69 20.77 8.05 5.94
C HIS A 69 21.28 7.81 7.36
N ARG A 70 22.24 6.89 7.55
CA ARG A 70 22.98 6.71 8.81
C ARG A 70 23.88 7.90 9.10
N GLN A 71 24.59 8.42 8.10
CA GLN A 71 25.46 9.59 8.25
C GLN A 71 24.67 10.85 8.61
N LYS A 72 23.52 11.08 7.98
CA LYS A 72 22.60 12.18 8.33
C LYS A 72 22.10 12.10 9.78
N ARG A 73 22.10 10.91 10.39
CA ARG A 73 21.54 10.64 11.74
C ARG A 73 22.58 10.42 12.86
N GLY A 74 23.88 10.30 12.55
CA GLY A 74 24.95 10.31 13.54
C GLY A 74 25.16 9.03 14.39
N ILE A 75 24.75 7.86 13.90
CA ILE A 75 24.60 6.61 14.70
C ILE A 75 25.87 5.71 14.68
N LYS A 76 26.22 5.02 15.80
CA LYS A 76 27.38 4.09 15.95
C LYS A 76 27.06 2.76 16.69
N LYS A 77 27.38 1.67 15.96
CA LYS A 77 27.26 0.18 16.07
C LYS A 77 27.49 -0.59 17.40
N ARG A 78 26.74 -1.70 17.63
CA ARG A 78 27.15 -2.98 18.32
C ARG A 78 26.49 -4.28 17.74
N ASP A 79 26.74 -5.43 18.39
CA ASP A 79 26.97 -6.83 17.90
C ASP A 79 25.91 -7.85 18.40
N LEU A 80 25.64 -8.91 17.63
CA LEU A 80 24.42 -9.72 17.74
C LEU A 80 24.61 -11.20 17.32
N GLU A 81 24.09 -12.13 18.11
CA GLU A 81 23.81 -13.51 17.69
C GLU A 81 22.45 -13.96 18.24
N GLU A 82 21.64 -14.53 17.34
CA GLU A 82 20.80 -15.74 17.48
C GLU A 82 19.37 -15.56 16.91
N VAL A 83 19.31 -15.46 15.58
CA VAL A 83 18.14 -15.21 14.72
C VAL A 83 17.78 -16.44 13.90
N LEU A 84 16.65 -17.11 14.15
CA LEU A 84 16.19 -18.20 13.28
C LEU A 84 14.66 -18.49 13.37
N LYS A 85 13.86 -17.97 12.42
CA LYS A 85 12.98 -18.76 11.51
C LYS A 85 12.14 -17.87 10.56
N THR A 86 12.62 -17.74 9.32
CA THR A 86 12.19 -16.85 8.20
C THR A 86 11.85 -15.44 8.62
N ASP A 87 12.87 -14.60 8.48
CA ASP A 87 12.93 -13.27 9.04
C ASP A 87 13.20 -12.25 7.92
N HIS A 88 12.30 -11.29 7.71
CA HIS A 88 12.54 -10.14 6.84
C HIS A 88 13.34 -9.04 7.54
N ASN A 89 13.56 -9.18 8.86
CA ASN A 89 14.55 -8.42 9.57
C ASN A 89 15.95 -8.86 9.11
N LYS A 90 16.61 -7.95 8.41
CA LYS A 90 17.97 -8.13 7.94
C LYS A 90 19.00 -7.50 8.87
N THR A 91 18.59 -6.93 10.00
CA THR A 91 19.46 -6.23 10.97
C THR A 91 20.57 -7.13 11.52
N ASP A 92 20.19 -8.37 11.81
CA ASP A 92 20.97 -9.29 12.65
C ASP A 92 22.08 -10.02 11.90
N LEU A 93 22.12 -9.85 10.58
CA LEU A 93 23.20 -10.28 9.69
C LEU A 93 24.45 -9.38 9.83
N GLY A 94 24.51 -8.55 10.89
CA GLY A 94 25.68 -7.75 11.27
C GLY A 94 25.99 -6.62 10.29
N TYR A 95 24.97 -6.09 9.62
CA TYR A 95 25.13 -5.23 8.46
C TYR A 95 25.67 -3.83 8.77
N THR A 96 26.94 -3.63 8.40
CA THR A 96 27.73 -2.41 8.59
C THR A 96 27.64 -1.50 7.36
N PRO A 97 28.07 -0.22 7.47
CA PRO A 97 28.33 0.63 6.30
C PRO A 97 29.35 0.07 5.28
N ASN A 98 30.03 -1.04 5.61
CA ASN A 98 31.00 -1.75 4.77
C ASN A 98 30.54 -3.17 4.44
N THR A 99 29.33 -3.58 4.80
CA THR A 99 28.84 -4.90 4.43
C THR A 99 28.71 -4.94 2.91
N PRO A 100 29.25 -5.98 2.26
CA PRO A 100 29.08 -6.18 0.83
C PRO A 100 27.61 -6.14 0.48
N ALA A 101 27.33 -5.21 -0.41
CA ALA A 101 25.99 -4.82 -0.77
C ALA A 101 25.19 -6.03 -1.31
N ASP A 102 25.88 -6.99 -1.92
CA ASP A 102 25.34 -8.25 -2.45
C ASP A 102 24.82 -9.19 -1.38
N ILE A 103 25.35 -9.12 -0.17
CA ILE A 103 24.85 -9.89 0.97
C ILE A 103 23.54 -9.27 1.49
N LEU A 104 23.47 -7.93 1.50
CA LEU A 104 22.31 -7.16 1.96
C LEU A 104 21.05 -7.32 1.08
N PHE A 105 21.22 -7.41 -0.24
CA PHE A 105 20.11 -7.27 -1.19
C PHE A 105 20.04 -8.38 -2.24
N ALA A 106 20.60 -9.56 -1.94
CA ALA A 106 20.46 -10.76 -2.77
C ALA A 106 19.05 -11.39 -2.76
N GLY A 107 18.17 -10.96 -1.85
CA GLY A 107 16.79 -11.44 -1.76
C GLY A 107 15.99 -11.04 -3.00
N ASN A 108 15.62 -12.04 -3.80
CA ASN A 108 14.76 -11.89 -4.97
C ASN A 108 13.30 -12.30 -4.65
N ASN A 109 12.90 -12.18 -3.38
CA ASN A 109 11.56 -12.43 -2.85
C ASN A 109 10.63 -11.27 -3.20
N SER A 110 10.60 -10.95 -4.48
CA SER A 110 9.94 -9.76 -5.01
C SER A 110 8.58 -10.11 -5.59
N CYS A 111 7.58 -9.33 -5.19
CA CYS A 111 6.21 -9.29 -5.67
C CYS A 111 6.14 -9.30 -7.20
N VAL A 112 5.14 -9.98 -7.78
CA VAL A 112 4.65 -9.80 -9.15
C VAL A 112 3.16 -9.82 -9.10
N LEU A 113 2.56 -8.88 -9.82
CA LEU A 113 1.15 -8.79 -10.11
C LEU A 113 0.38 -9.19 -8.87
N THR A 114 0.46 -8.37 -7.84
CA THR A 114 -0.70 -8.31 -6.96
C THR A 114 -1.92 -8.25 -7.88
N PRO A 115 -2.93 -9.10 -7.66
CA PRO A 115 -4.28 -8.69 -7.94
C PRO A 115 -4.44 -7.25 -7.48
N GLU A 116 -5.23 -6.45 -8.19
CA GLU A 116 -5.61 -5.13 -7.67
C GLU A 116 -6.02 -5.32 -6.21
N VAL A 117 -5.13 -4.94 -5.29
CA VAL A 117 -5.53 -4.82 -3.91
C VAL A 117 -6.41 -3.59 -3.91
N THR A 118 -7.36 -3.58 -3.00
CA THR A 118 -8.37 -2.56 -3.02
C THR A 118 -7.74 -1.20 -2.82
N LEU A 119 -8.16 -0.30 -3.71
CA LEU A 119 -7.89 1.12 -3.60
C LEU A 119 -8.22 1.62 -2.17
N GLY A 120 -9.20 0.96 -1.54
CA GLY A 120 -9.69 1.27 -0.22
C GLY A 120 -10.43 2.62 -0.21
N PRO A 121 -11.10 2.94 0.90
CA PRO A 121 -11.95 4.13 1.00
C PRO A 121 -11.18 5.45 1.12
N TYR A 122 -9.84 5.41 0.98
CA TYR A 122 -8.95 6.52 1.37
C TYR A 122 -8.00 7.00 0.27
N TYR A 123 -8.19 6.57 -0.98
CA TYR A 123 -7.42 7.13 -2.09
C TYR A 123 -7.86 8.56 -2.43
N VAL A 124 -6.87 9.44 -2.62
CA VAL A 124 -7.05 10.86 -2.92
C VAL A 124 -6.31 11.13 -4.23
N SER A 125 -6.99 11.66 -5.23
CA SER A 125 -6.34 12.05 -6.49
C SER A 125 -5.80 13.47 -6.41
N GLY A 126 -4.87 13.81 -7.30
CA GLY A 126 -4.27 15.15 -7.35
C GLY A 126 -3.10 15.35 -6.40
N GLU A 127 -2.52 14.25 -5.92
CA GLU A 127 -1.27 14.25 -5.15
C GLU A 127 -0.07 14.72 -5.99
N SER A 128 1.02 15.08 -5.30
CA SER A 128 2.20 15.68 -5.91
C SER A 128 3.44 14.81 -5.82
N VAL A 129 4.34 14.99 -6.80
CA VAL A 129 5.65 14.36 -6.81
C VAL A 129 6.52 14.97 -5.72
N ARG A 130 6.75 14.20 -4.66
CA ARG A 130 7.57 14.57 -3.50
C ARG A 130 8.15 13.35 -2.83
N ARG A 131 9.39 13.48 -2.33
CA ARG A 131 10.11 12.39 -1.69
C ARG A 131 9.79 12.25 -0.21
N ASN A 132 9.68 13.36 0.51
CA ASN A 132 9.37 13.37 1.94
C ASN A 132 7.86 13.54 2.15
N LEU A 133 7.25 12.57 2.81
CA LEU A 133 5.80 12.47 3.03
C LEU A 133 5.40 12.77 4.48
N LYS A 134 6.36 13.08 5.36
CA LYS A 134 6.13 13.13 6.81
C LYS A 134 5.33 14.34 7.25
N GLU A 135 5.62 15.49 6.64
CA GLU A 135 5.12 16.80 7.08
C GLU A 135 5.43 17.03 8.56
N ASP A 136 4.40 17.22 9.38
CA ASP A 136 4.47 17.43 10.82
C ASP A 136 4.16 16.16 11.64
N GLN A 137 3.97 15.01 10.98
CA GLN A 137 3.62 13.77 11.66
C GLN A 137 4.80 13.20 12.44
N GLU A 138 4.52 12.77 13.66
CA GLU A 138 5.45 12.02 14.50
C GLU A 138 5.30 10.51 14.27
N GLY A 139 6.43 9.80 14.27
CA GLY A 139 6.49 8.35 14.09
C GLY A 139 7.92 7.85 13.88
N VAL A 140 8.06 6.54 13.79
CA VAL A 140 9.31 5.88 13.43
C VAL A 140 9.66 6.22 11.98
N ASP A 141 10.83 6.77 11.76
CA ASP A 141 11.34 7.09 10.42
C ASP A 141 11.37 5.84 9.52
N LEU A 142 10.83 5.93 8.31
CA LEU A 142 10.85 4.84 7.33
C LEU A 142 11.30 5.37 5.97
N ILE A 143 12.36 4.77 5.41
CA ILE A 143 12.78 5.02 4.03
C ILE A 143 12.41 3.80 3.20
N LEU A 144 11.71 4.02 2.09
CA LEU A 144 11.24 2.97 1.19
C LEU A 144 11.97 3.02 -0.14
N ASP A 145 12.46 1.87 -0.61
CA ASP A 145 13.00 1.64 -1.96
C ASP A 145 12.11 0.61 -2.66
N TYR A 146 11.15 1.10 -3.46
CA TYR A 146 10.25 0.26 -4.25
C TYR A 146 10.76 0.13 -5.68
N GLN A 147 10.98 -1.11 -6.12
CA GLN A 147 11.40 -1.38 -7.49
C GLN A 147 10.25 -1.96 -8.30
N ILE A 148 10.07 -1.49 -9.52
CA ILE A 148 9.05 -1.92 -10.46
C ILE A 148 9.70 -2.69 -11.61
N ILE A 149 9.25 -3.92 -11.84
CA ILE A 149 9.73 -4.81 -12.89
C ILE A 149 8.57 -5.20 -13.82
N ASN A 150 8.78 -5.15 -15.12
CA ASN A 150 7.83 -5.71 -16.07
C ASN A 150 7.92 -7.24 -16.02
N VAL A 151 6.78 -7.89 -15.80
CA VAL A 151 6.72 -9.34 -15.55
C VAL A 151 6.88 -10.18 -16.80
N ALA A 152 6.53 -9.60 -17.95
CA ALA A 152 6.66 -10.23 -19.26
C ALA A 152 8.09 -10.17 -19.78
N THR A 153 8.79 -9.04 -19.57
CA THR A 153 10.15 -8.83 -20.10
C THR A 153 11.27 -9.02 -19.08
N CYS A 154 10.93 -9.09 -17.79
CA CYS A 154 11.87 -9.09 -16.67
C CYS A 154 12.82 -7.88 -16.72
N GLU A 155 12.32 -6.73 -17.15
CA GLU A 155 13.05 -5.46 -17.22
C GLU A 155 12.54 -4.51 -16.16
N PRO A 156 13.42 -3.75 -15.49
CA PRO A 156 12.97 -2.62 -14.71
C PRO A 156 12.14 -1.65 -15.55
N VAL A 157 11.16 -1.00 -14.94
CA VAL A 157 10.27 -0.05 -15.62
C VAL A 157 10.66 1.36 -15.21
N PRO A 158 11.48 2.08 -16.01
CA PRO A 158 11.82 3.47 -15.73
C PRO A 158 10.68 4.42 -16.10
N GLU A 159 10.73 5.65 -15.56
CA GLU A 159 9.82 6.75 -15.88
C GLU A 159 8.32 6.47 -15.60
N LEU A 160 8.02 5.37 -14.90
CA LEU A 160 6.70 5.09 -14.32
C LEU A 160 6.54 5.85 -13.01
N TYR A 161 5.36 6.39 -12.75
CA TYR A 161 5.08 7.05 -11.48
C TYR A 161 4.47 6.07 -10.48
N LEU A 162 5.08 5.99 -9.31
CA LEU A 162 4.57 5.23 -8.18
C LEU A 162 3.98 6.18 -7.15
N GLU A 163 2.76 5.92 -6.73
CA GLU A 163 2.06 6.67 -5.69
C GLU A 163 1.86 5.80 -4.47
N ILE A 164 2.07 6.34 -3.28
CA ILE A 164 1.81 5.65 -2.02
C ILE A 164 0.96 6.50 -1.09
N TRP A 165 0.14 5.83 -0.28
CA TRP A 165 -0.58 6.46 0.83
C TRP A 165 -0.71 5.50 2.01
N HIS A 166 -0.71 6.05 3.23
CA HIS A 166 -0.95 5.30 4.46
C HIS A 166 -1.47 6.23 5.57
N CYS A 167 -1.99 5.64 6.63
CA CYS A 167 -2.41 6.37 7.82
C CYS A 167 -1.20 6.87 8.64
N ASN A 168 -1.45 7.84 9.52
CA ASN A 168 -0.50 8.25 10.55
C ASN A 168 -0.33 7.18 11.64
N SER A 169 0.54 7.47 12.61
CA SER A 169 0.85 6.60 13.76
C SER A 169 -0.37 6.25 14.63
N THR A 170 -1.47 6.98 14.51
CA THR A 170 -2.74 6.74 15.23
C THR A 170 -3.86 6.22 14.33
N GLY A 171 -3.55 5.79 13.11
CA GLY A 171 -4.53 5.18 12.21
C GLY A 171 -5.46 6.16 11.48
N VAL A 172 -5.04 7.41 11.31
CA VAL A 172 -5.79 8.45 10.59
C VAL A 172 -5.14 8.70 9.23
N TYR A 173 -5.90 8.61 8.14
CA TYR A 173 -5.43 9.05 6.82
C TYR A 173 -5.61 10.55 6.66
N GLY A 174 -4.58 11.27 6.22
CA GLY A 174 -4.73 12.67 5.78
C GLY A 174 -5.59 12.75 4.52
N GLY A 175 -6.24 13.86 4.25
CA GLY A 175 -6.93 14.11 2.98
C GLY A 175 -8.31 13.47 2.86
N VAL A 176 -8.83 12.84 3.93
CA VAL A 176 -10.15 12.20 3.96
C VAL A 176 -10.86 12.49 5.28
N THR A 177 -12.20 12.59 5.26
CA THR A 177 -13.00 12.91 6.46
C THR A 177 -14.16 11.94 6.61
N ASN A 178 -13.89 10.66 6.38
CA ASN A 178 -14.89 9.59 6.35
C ASN A 178 -15.14 9.01 7.75
N GLN A 179 -16.33 8.47 8.01
CA GLN A 179 -16.75 8.05 9.36
C GLN A 179 -15.86 6.95 9.98
N GLY A 180 -15.10 6.21 9.17
CA GLY A 180 -14.13 5.20 9.61
C GLY A 180 -12.69 5.69 9.84
N ASN A 181 -12.36 6.95 9.50
CA ASN A 181 -10.97 7.44 9.52
C ASN A 181 -10.43 7.80 10.92
N GLY A 182 -11.15 7.45 12.00
CA GLY A 182 -10.76 7.75 13.38
C GLY A 182 -10.86 9.22 13.83
N ASN A 183 -10.97 10.17 12.89
CA ASN A 183 -11.00 11.62 13.16
C ASN A 183 -12.13 12.38 12.44
N PHE A 184 -13.28 11.73 12.21
CA PHE A 184 -14.37 12.26 11.38
C PHE A 184 -14.79 13.72 11.70
N ASP A 185 -14.71 14.14 12.96
CA ASP A 185 -15.09 15.48 13.40
C ASP A 185 -14.11 16.57 12.94
N ASP A 186 -12.86 16.21 12.63
CA ASP A 186 -11.87 17.14 12.08
C ASP A 186 -12.04 17.34 10.57
N LYS A 187 -12.85 18.33 10.21
CA LYS A 187 -13.09 18.69 8.81
C LYS A 187 -11.89 19.33 8.13
N ALA A 188 -10.89 19.81 8.87
CA ALA A 188 -9.68 20.36 8.27
C ALA A 188 -8.80 19.26 7.66
N ASN A 189 -8.94 18.02 8.12
CA ASN A 189 -8.17 16.87 7.65
C ASN A 189 -8.34 16.59 6.14
N ILE A 190 -9.43 17.04 5.52
CA ILE A 190 -9.63 16.93 4.05
C ILE A 190 -8.51 17.61 3.24
N ASN A 191 -7.79 18.56 3.85
CA ASN A 191 -6.67 19.27 3.23
C ASN A 191 -5.28 18.75 3.65
N ALA A 192 -5.22 17.80 4.58
CA ALA A 192 -3.96 17.21 5.01
C ALA A 192 -3.39 16.31 3.91
N THR A 193 -2.06 16.29 3.76
CA THR A 193 -1.40 15.50 2.71
C THR A 193 -0.38 14.51 3.27
N PHE A 194 -0.11 14.51 4.58
CA PHE A 194 0.88 13.60 5.18
C PHE A 194 0.66 12.13 4.79
N GLY A 195 1.76 11.36 4.71
CA GLY A 195 1.72 9.95 4.34
C GLY A 195 1.40 9.70 2.86
N ARG A 196 1.20 10.74 2.02
CA ARG A 196 0.84 10.62 0.60
C ARG A 196 1.87 11.23 -0.32
N GLY A 197 2.17 10.60 -1.44
CA GLY A 197 2.97 11.23 -2.50
C GLY A 197 3.36 10.32 -3.64
N ILE A 198 3.93 10.96 -4.67
CA ILE A 198 4.28 10.31 -5.93
C ILE A 198 5.79 10.38 -6.14
N GLN A 199 6.40 9.33 -6.70
CA GLN A 199 7.77 9.33 -7.15
C GLN A 199 7.90 8.67 -8.53
N PRO A 200 8.61 9.28 -9.50
CA PRO A 200 9.00 8.58 -10.70
C PRO A 200 10.04 7.52 -10.36
N THR A 201 9.96 6.41 -11.09
CA THR A 201 10.96 5.36 -11.09
C THR A 201 12.19 5.77 -11.90
N ASP A 202 13.37 5.44 -11.38
CA ASP A 202 14.65 5.66 -12.06
C ASP A 202 14.93 4.59 -13.15
N GLU A 203 16.11 4.64 -13.76
CA GLU A 203 16.57 3.68 -14.79
C GLU A 203 16.58 2.21 -14.33
N ASP A 204 16.62 1.97 -13.01
CA ASP A 204 16.50 0.65 -12.41
C ASP A 204 15.08 0.35 -11.92
N GLY A 205 14.10 1.12 -12.40
CA GLY A 205 12.69 0.98 -12.07
C GLY A 205 12.37 1.36 -10.63
N VAL A 206 13.17 2.21 -9.98
CA VAL A 206 13.07 2.41 -8.53
C VAL A 206 12.52 3.78 -8.14
N ALA A 207 11.50 3.76 -7.29
CA ALA A 207 10.90 4.91 -6.63
C ALA A 207 11.26 4.91 -5.14
N GLN A 208 11.61 6.08 -4.60
CA GLN A 208 12.12 6.22 -3.23
C GLN A 208 11.36 7.24 -2.41
N PHE A 209 10.89 6.83 -1.23
CA PHE A 209 10.11 7.66 -0.32
C PHE A 209 10.78 7.78 1.04
N GLU A 210 10.68 8.96 1.64
CA GLU A 210 10.97 9.22 3.05
C GLU A 210 9.64 9.46 3.77
N THR A 211 9.22 8.51 4.57
CA THR A 211 7.96 8.54 5.32
C THR A 211 8.17 8.12 6.77
N PHE A 212 7.09 7.83 7.48
CA PHE A 212 7.09 7.24 8.82
C PHE A 212 6.34 5.90 8.78
N PHE A 213 6.64 5.00 9.71
CA PHE A 213 5.96 3.72 9.84
C PHE A 213 4.47 3.94 10.13
N PRO A 214 3.53 3.34 9.38
CA PRO A 214 2.11 3.55 9.60
C PRO A 214 1.64 2.96 10.93
N GLY A 215 0.62 3.56 11.54
CA GLY A 215 -0.09 2.92 12.65
C GLY A 215 -1.13 1.92 12.15
N HIS A 216 -1.93 1.37 13.07
CA HIS A 216 -3.09 0.56 12.73
C HIS A 216 -4.40 1.37 12.77
N TYR A 217 -5.40 0.90 12.03
CA TYR A 217 -6.79 1.31 12.21
C TYR A 217 -7.67 0.07 12.29
N VAL A 218 -8.89 0.24 12.82
CA VAL A 218 -9.79 -0.90 13.07
C VAL A 218 -9.91 -1.77 11.82
N GLY A 219 -9.78 -3.08 11.99
CA GLY A 219 -10.10 -4.05 10.96
C GLY A 219 -8.98 -4.43 10.00
N ARG A 220 -7.87 -3.71 10.03
CA ARG A 220 -6.74 -3.92 9.12
C ARG A 220 -5.44 -3.98 9.90
N THR A 221 -4.53 -4.85 9.49
CA THR A 221 -3.15 -4.82 9.97
C THR A 221 -2.40 -3.62 9.39
N THR A 222 -1.24 -3.27 9.93
CA THR A 222 -0.41 -2.15 9.46
C THR A 222 0.08 -2.35 8.02
N HIS A 223 -0.20 -1.38 7.14
CA HIS A 223 0.13 -1.47 5.72
C HIS A 223 0.39 -0.10 5.06
N ILE A 224 0.99 -0.13 3.87
CA ILE A 224 1.13 1.03 2.96
C ILE A 224 0.47 0.67 1.63
N HIS A 225 -0.41 1.52 1.13
CA HIS A 225 -0.97 1.34 -0.21
C HIS A 225 0.00 1.84 -1.28
N LEU A 226 -0.12 1.26 -2.47
CA LEU A 226 0.66 1.60 -3.64
C LEU A 226 -0.21 1.59 -4.90
N LEU A 227 0.00 2.55 -5.78
CA LEU A 227 -0.62 2.61 -7.11
C LEU A 227 0.45 2.96 -8.15
N ALA A 228 0.55 2.16 -9.21
CA ALA A 228 1.47 2.38 -10.32
C ALA A 228 0.75 3.05 -11.50
N HIS A 229 1.16 4.24 -11.88
CA HIS A 229 0.60 4.97 -13.01
C HIS A 229 1.44 4.76 -14.27
N ALA A 230 1.02 3.82 -15.13
CA ALA A 230 1.60 3.70 -16.47
C ALA A 230 1.09 4.83 -17.37
N ASN A 231 1.97 5.39 -18.21
CA ASN A 231 1.64 6.44 -19.19
C ASN A 231 1.05 7.74 -18.60
N ALA A 232 1.35 8.07 -17.34
CA ALA A 232 0.90 9.32 -16.74
C ALA A 232 1.65 10.55 -17.29
N THR A 233 0.95 11.68 -17.31
CA THR A 233 1.54 12.98 -17.69
C THR A 233 1.80 13.80 -16.43
N LEU A 234 3.06 14.17 -16.22
CA LEU A 234 3.41 15.10 -15.15
C LEU A 234 3.08 16.54 -15.55
N TYR A 235 2.19 17.18 -14.78
CA TYR A 235 1.86 18.58 -14.95
C TYR A 235 2.89 19.50 -14.28
N LYS A 236 2.89 20.78 -14.66
CA LYS A 236 3.83 21.80 -14.14
C LYS A 236 3.74 22.01 -12.62
N ASN A 237 2.58 21.75 -12.03
CA ASN A 237 2.33 21.79 -10.59
C ASN A 237 2.81 20.53 -9.85
N LYS A 238 3.53 19.62 -10.55
CA LYS A 238 4.04 18.35 -10.05
C LYS A 238 2.97 17.31 -9.70
N THR A 239 1.74 17.43 -10.21
CA THR A 239 0.72 16.38 -10.05
C THR A 239 0.56 15.57 -11.34
N LEU A 240 -0.15 14.44 -11.26
CA LEU A 240 -0.54 13.62 -12.42
C LEU A 240 -1.96 13.94 -12.92
N GLY A 241 -2.60 14.96 -12.36
CA GLY A 241 -4.00 15.31 -12.64
C GLY A 241 -4.99 14.53 -11.77
N ASN A 242 -6.27 14.56 -12.17
CA ASN A 242 -7.37 13.89 -11.46
C ASN A 242 -8.06 12.82 -12.32
N ASP A 243 -7.65 12.64 -13.58
CA ASP A 243 -8.01 11.48 -14.39
C ASP A 243 -6.95 10.39 -14.16
N ILE A 244 -7.23 9.53 -13.18
CA ILE A 244 -6.28 8.52 -12.70
C ILE A 244 -6.48 7.19 -13.42
N TYR A 245 -5.39 6.64 -13.93
CA TYR A 245 -5.32 5.29 -14.48
C TYR A 245 -4.25 4.50 -13.75
N SER A 246 -4.61 3.31 -13.28
CA SER A 246 -3.71 2.41 -12.59
C SER A 246 -3.32 1.25 -13.50
N SER A 247 -2.03 0.96 -13.56
CA SER A 247 -1.50 -0.32 -14.07
C SER A 247 -1.31 -1.37 -12.98
N HIS A 248 -1.42 -0.95 -11.73
CA HIS A 248 -1.23 -1.81 -10.57
C HIS A 248 -1.72 -1.13 -9.29
N ILE A 249 -2.50 -1.84 -8.48
CA ILE A 249 -2.83 -1.41 -7.11
C ILE A 249 -2.37 -2.51 -6.15
N GLY A 250 -1.55 -2.14 -5.17
CA GLY A 250 -0.95 -3.06 -4.24
C GLY A 250 -0.95 -2.52 -2.81
N GLN A 251 -0.57 -3.38 -1.86
CA GLN A 251 -0.31 -3.02 -0.49
C GLN A 251 0.99 -3.68 -0.02
N THR A 252 1.76 -2.96 0.78
CA THR A 252 2.97 -3.42 1.47
C THR A 252 2.62 -3.69 2.92
N TYR A 253 3.17 -4.78 3.48
CA TYR A 253 2.94 -5.20 4.86
C TYR A 253 4.27 -5.35 5.60
N PHE A 254 4.20 -5.56 6.91
CA PHE A 254 5.36 -5.63 7.81
C PHE A 254 5.28 -6.88 8.69
N ASP A 255 6.41 -7.42 9.15
CA ASP A 255 6.42 -8.54 10.08
C ASP A 255 5.66 -8.18 11.37
N GLN A 256 4.93 -9.15 11.93
CA GLN A 256 4.14 -8.90 13.15
C GLN A 256 5.03 -8.45 14.32
N ASP A 257 6.22 -9.05 14.47
CA ASP A 257 7.16 -8.68 15.54
C ASP A 257 7.64 -7.23 15.40
N LEU A 258 7.84 -6.74 14.16
CA LEU A 258 8.17 -5.34 13.91
C LEU A 258 7.00 -4.42 14.24
N ILE A 259 5.78 -4.80 13.85
CA ILE A 259 4.55 -4.05 14.19
C ILE A 259 4.44 -3.93 15.71
N ASP A 260 4.57 -5.03 16.44
CA ASP A 260 4.45 -5.07 17.90
C ASP A 260 5.53 -4.19 18.58
N GLU A 261 6.76 -4.16 18.05
CA GLU A 261 7.82 -3.29 18.57
C GLU A 261 7.52 -1.80 18.32
N VAL A 262 7.03 -1.44 17.12
CA VAL A 262 6.65 -0.05 16.80
C VAL A 262 5.45 0.40 17.64
N GLU A 263 4.42 -0.44 17.81
CA GLU A 263 3.20 -0.14 18.58
C GLU A 263 3.50 0.19 20.05
N ALA A 264 4.61 -0.33 20.61
CA ALA A 264 5.03 -0.01 21.96
C ALA A 264 5.62 1.41 22.11
N LEU A 265 6.06 2.04 21.01
CA LEU A 265 6.70 3.35 21.01
C LEU A 265 5.67 4.49 21.00
N ALA A 266 6.07 5.65 21.52
CA ALA A 266 5.29 6.87 21.28
C ALA A 266 5.51 7.36 19.82
N PRO A 267 4.49 7.91 19.14
CA PRO A 267 3.12 8.10 19.62
C PRO A 267 2.17 6.90 19.35
N TYR A 268 2.64 5.81 18.76
CA TYR A 268 1.81 4.63 18.42
C TYR A 268 1.05 4.07 19.63
N ASN A 269 1.70 4.02 20.79
CA ASN A 269 1.09 3.59 22.06
C ASN A 269 -0.06 4.49 22.58
N THR A 270 -0.36 5.59 21.90
CA THR A 270 -1.53 6.45 22.18
C THR A 270 -2.74 6.10 21.31
N ASN A 271 -2.55 5.25 20.29
CA ASN A 271 -3.63 4.78 19.43
C ASN A 271 -4.59 3.87 20.22
N THR A 272 -5.86 4.28 20.29
CA THR A 272 -6.90 3.54 21.03
C THR A 272 -7.79 2.69 20.12
N GLN A 273 -7.48 2.61 18.83
CA GLN A 273 -8.21 1.77 17.89
C GLN A 273 -8.00 0.29 18.20
N ALA A 274 -8.91 -0.56 17.73
CA ALA A 274 -8.77 -2.00 17.90
C ALA A 274 -7.71 -2.54 16.94
N VAL A 275 -6.71 -3.23 17.48
CA VAL A 275 -5.65 -3.89 16.70
C VAL A 275 -6.23 -5.09 15.94
N THR A 276 -5.83 -5.24 14.68
CA THR A 276 -6.02 -6.46 13.88
C THR A 276 -4.63 -6.98 13.53
N THR A 277 -4.32 -8.21 13.93
CA THR A 277 -3.00 -8.79 13.65
C THR A 277 -2.89 -9.21 12.19
N ASN A 278 -1.66 -9.43 11.70
CA ASN A 278 -1.40 -9.98 10.37
C ASN A 278 -2.17 -11.30 10.12
N ALA A 279 -2.29 -12.15 11.15
CA ALA A 279 -2.99 -13.43 11.04
C ALA A 279 -4.52 -13.29 10.95
N GLU A 280 -5.06 -12.13 11.35
CA GLU A 280 -6.49 -11.83 11.35
C GLU A 280 -6.90 -10.96 10.14
N ASP A 281 -5.95 -10.35 9.44
CA ASP A 281 -6.23 -9.52 8.26
C ASP A 281 -6.50 -10.39 7.02
N GLY A 282 -7.76 -10.36 6.57
CA GLY A 282 -8.21 -11.14 5.40
C GLY A 282 -7.57 -10.67 4.08
N ILE A 283 -7.22 -9.39 3.96
CA ILE A 283 -6.59 -8.85 2.75
C ILE A 283 -5.13 -9.28 2.69
N LEU A 284 -4.41 -9.32 3.81
CA LEU A 284 -3.07 -9.90 3.90
C LEU A 284 -3.09 -11.40 3.62
N ALA A 285 -4.07 -12.13 4.16
CA ALA A 285 -4.19 -13.56 3.91
C ALA A 285 -4.41 -13.91 2.43
N GLU A 286 -5.14 -13.08 1.68
CA GLU A 286 -5.26 -13.21 0.22
C GLU A 286 -4.09 -12.59 -0.54
N ALA A 287 -3.42 -11.60 0.05
CA ALA A 287 -2.19 -11.08 -0.50
C ALA A 287 -1.12 -12.16 -0.50
N ALA A 288 -0.77 -12.70 0.66
CA ALA A 288 0.26 -13.71 0.88
C ALA A 288 -0.14 -15.09 0.31
N ASN A 289 0.58 -15.58 -0.69
CA ASN A 289 0.36 -16.92 -1.25
C ASN A 289 1.70 -17.64 -1.48
N GLN A 290 1.67 -18.91 -1.94
CA GLN A 290 2.88 -19.74 -2.03
C GLN A 290 4.00 -19.18 -2.92
N ASP A 291 3.68 -18.22 -3.79
CA ASP A 291 4.61 -17.60 -4.73
C ASP A 291 4.91 -16.14 -4.41
N PHE A 292 4.32 -15.58 -3.33
CA PHE A 292 4.35 -14.15 -3.05
C PHE A 292 4.52 -13.83 -1.56
N ASP A 293 5.41 -12.89 -1.31
CA ASP A 293 5.62 -12.29 0.00
C ASP A 293 5.33 -10.78 -0.07
N PRO A 294 4.22 -10.29 0.52
CA PRO A 294 3.91 -8.86 0.57
C PRO A 294 4.73 -8.09 1.61
N VAL A 295 5.49 -8.81 2.44
CA VAL A 295 6.19 -8.23 3.58
C VAL A 295 7.46 -7.55 3.09
N VAL A 296 7.64 -6.30 3.52
CA VAL A 296 8.83 -5.53 3.18
C VAL A 296 10.07 -6.17 3.80
N GLU A 297 11.15 -6.26 3.02
CA GLU A 297 12.47 -6.56 3.59
C GLU A 297 13.01 -5.30 4.26
N TRP A 298 13.55 -5.40 5.47
CA TRP A 298 13.93 -4.21 6.22
C TRP A 298 15.18 -4.36 7.06
N THR A 299 15.78 -3.23 7.41
CA THR A 299 16.89 -3.15 8.37
C THR A 299 16.84 -1.86 9.16
N LEU A 300 17.32 -1.90 10.40
CA LEU A 300 17.44 -0.70 11.23
C LEU A 300 18.38 0.32 10.60
N LEU A 301 17.97 1.60 10.63
CA LEU A 301 18.85 2.72 10.41
C LEU A 301 19.79 2.91 11.61
N GLY A 302 19.29 2.68 12.82
CA GLY A 302 20.07 2.76 14.06
C GLY A 302 20.25 1.42 14.79
N ASP A 303 20.36 1.51 16.11
CA ASP A 303 20.45 0.37 17.03
C ASP A 303 19.06 -0.09 17.51
N THR A 304 18.03 0.76 17.38
CA THR A 304 16.64 0.45 17.77
C THR A 304 15.65 0.83 16.67
N VAL A 305 14.45 0.24 16.68
CA VAL A 305 13.36 0.62 15.77
C VAL A 305 13.03 2.11 15.86
N ALA A 306 13.11 2.71 17.05
CA ALA A 306 12.87 4.15 17.25
C ALA A 306 13.80 5.07 16.45
N GLU A 307 14.98 4.59 16.04
CA GLU A 307 15.94 5.36 15.23
C GLU A 307 15.71 5.22 13.72
N GLY A 308 14.70 4.44 13.33
CA GLY A 308 14.17 4.34 11.99
C GLY A 308 14.58 3.09 11.23
N LEU A 309 13.95 2.92 10.07
CA LEU A 309 13.95 1.72 9.25
C LEU A 309 14.29 2.07 7.80
N PHE A 310 15.01 1.19 7.14
CA PHE A 310 15.13 1.16 5.69
C PHE A 310 14.43 -0.10 5.18
N GLY A 311 13.34 0.08 4.45
CA GLY A 311 12.55 -0.98 3.83
C GLY A 311 12.71 -1.01 2.32
N TRP A 312 12.69 -2.20 1.73
CA TRP A 312 12.66 -2.39 0.29
C TRP A 312 11.75 -3.54 -0.12
N LEU A 313 11.09 -3.36 -1.25
CA LEU A 313 10.27 -4.38 -1.88
C LEU A 313 10.29 -4.16 -3.38
N ALA A 314 10.22 -5.23 -4.17
CA ALA A 314 10.12 -5.12 -5.61
C ALA A 314 8.76 -5.66 -6.04
N TYR A 315 8.05 -4.90 -6.87
CA TYR A 315 6.78 -5.21 -7.48
C TYR A 315 7.00 -5.50 -8.96
N GLY A 316 6.46 -6.61 -9.42
CA GLY A 316 6.31 -6.87 -10.83
C GLY A 316 4.93 -6.45 -11.26
N ILE A 317 4.82 -5.81 -12.41
CA ILE A 317 3.54 -5.33 -12.93
C ILE A 317 3.38 -5.68 -14.41
N ASN A 318 2.12 -5.71 -14.86
CA ASN A 318 1.78 -5.76 -16.27
C ASN A 318 1.44 -4.34 -16.75
N ILE A 319 2.41 -3.69 -17.39
CA ILE A 319 2.27 -2.28 -17.80
C ILE A 319 1.31 -2.06 -18.98
N THR A 320 0.83 -3.14 -19.62
CA THR A 320 -0.09 -3.02 -20.77
C THR A 320 -1.55 -2.99 -20.36
N GLU A 321 -1.86 -3.34 -19.11
CA GLU A 321 -3.19 -3.26 -18.54
C GLU A 321 -3.30 -1.97 -17.73
N THR A 322 -4.34 -1.19 -17.99
CA THR A 322 -4.61 0.04 -17.25
C THR A 322 -6.09 0.20 -17.02
N GLU A 323 -6.49 0.48 -15.78
CA GLU A 323 -7.87 0.67 -15.38
C GLU A 323 -8.10 2.08 -14.82
N LYS A 324 -9.29 2.63 -15.05
CA LYS A 324 -9.64 3.94 -14.49
C LYS A 324 -9.95 3.78 -13.00
N VAL A 325 -9.37 4.64 -12.17
CA VAL A 325 -9.54 4.61 -10.72
C VAL A 325 -10.46 5.76 -10.27
N THR A 326 -11.41 5.45 -9.40
CA THR A 326 -12.32 6.43 -8.80
C THR A 326 -11.84 6.79 -7.39
N PRO A 327 -11.36 8.01 -7.13
CA PRO A 327 -10.88 8.41 -5.81
C PRO A 327 -12.02 8.71 -4.85
N ALA A 328 -11.77 8.59 -3.54
CA ALA A 328 -12.70 9.02 -2.50
C ALA A 328 -12.75 10.55 -2.37
N VAL A 329 -11.63 11.22 -2.66
CA VAL A 329 -11.49 12.68 -2.59
C VAL A 329 -10.68 13.17 -3.79
N PHE A 330 -11.14 14.26 -4.39
CA PHE A 330 -10.35 15.01 -5.38
C PHE A 330 -9.60 16.14 -4.70
N ARG A 331 -8.30 16.25 -4.95
CA ARG A 331 -7.51 17.39 -4.52
C ARG A 331 -7.34 18.38 -5.67
N TYR A 332 -7.77 19.62 -5.44
CA TYR A 332 -7.59 20.74 -6.35
C TYR A 332 -6.72 21.83 -5.71
N GLU A 333 -6.59 22.97 -6.38
CA GLU A 333 -5.84 24.13 -5.88
C GLU A 333 -6.49 24.74 -4.62
N ASP A 334 -7.83 24.68 -4.53
CA ASP A 334 -8.62 25.23 -3.42
C ASP A 334 -8.82 24.27 -2.24
N GLY A 335 -8.37 23.02 -2.35
CA GLY A 335 -8.41 22.03 -1.28
C GLY A 335 -8.89 20.65 -1.71
N GLY A 336 -9.19 19.80 -0.73
CA GLY A 336 -9.80 18.49 -0.93
C GLY A 336 -11.33 18.56 -1.00
N HIS A 337 -11.93 17.82 -1.94
CA HIS A 337 -13.37 17.73 -2.16
C HIS A 337 -13.78 16.27 -2.20
N THR A 338 -14.71 15.85 -1.33
CA THR A 338 -15.24 14.49 -1.34
C THR A 338 -15.89 14.17 -2.70
N ASN A 339 -15.59 12.99 -3.22
CA ASN A 339 -16.18 12.52 -4.47
C ASN A 339 -17.57 11.91 -4.20
N PRO A 340 -18.67 12.50 -4.73
CA PRO A 340 -20.01 11.95 -4.54
C PRO A 340 -20.24 10.63 -5.30
N ASP A 341 -19.42 10.34 -6.31
CA ASP A 341 -19.50 9.14 -7.14
C ASP A 341 -18.66 7.98 -6.59
N PHE A 342 -17.97 8.17 -5.46
CA PHE A 342 -17.22 7.11 -4.82
C PHE A 342 -18.18 6.11 -4.16
N GLY A 343 -18.29 4.93 -4.77
CA GLY A 343 -19.22 3.85 -4.37
C GLY A 343 -18.83 3.07 -3.12
N GLY A 344 -17.70 3.39 -2.46
CA GLY A 344 -17.38 2.85 -1.15
C GLY A 344 -18.37 3.40 -0.12
N GLY A 345 -19.27 2.54 0.36
CA GLY A 345 -20.44 2.94 1.13
C GLY A 345 -20.12 3.81 2.35
N PHE A 346 -20.56 5.07 2.32
CA PHE A 346 -20.68 5.89 3.53
C PHE A 346 -22.16 6.03 3.91
N PRO A 347 -22.62 5.43 5.02
CA PRO A 347 -23.96 5.72 5.53
C PRO A 347 -23.98 7.15 6.09
N GLY A 348 -24.48 8.12 5.30
CA GLY A 348 -24.77 9.46 5.85
C GLY A 348 -24.80 10.65 4.88
N GLY A 349 -24.41 10.51 3.61
CA GLY A 349 -24.68 11.55 2.61
C GLY A 349 -26.18 11.64 2.30
N PRO A 350 -26.77 12.82 2.01
CA PRO A 350 -28.19 12.95 1.70
C PRO A 350 -28.49 12.41 0.29
N GLY A 351 -28.35 11.11 0.11
CA GLY A 351 -28.84 10.37 -1.05
C GLY A 351 -30.34 10.14 -0.90
N GLY A 352 -31.12 11.14 -1.28
CA GLY A 352 -32.54 10.89 -1.59
C GLY A 352 -32.63 9.87 -2.72
N PRO A 353 -33.67 9.01 -2.73
CA PRO A 353 -33.82 8.01 -3.79
C PRO A 353 -33.89 8.69 -5.16
N PRO A 354 -33.38 8.04 -6.23
CA PRO A 354 -33.48 8.58 -7.59
C PRO A 354 -34.96 8.78 -7.96
N PRO A 355 -35.30 9.77 -8.81
CA PRO A 355 -36.67 9.93 -9.28
C PRO A 355 -37.05 8.65 -10.02
N ALA A 356 -38.14 8.02 -9.59
CA ALA A 356 -38.71 6.89 -10.30
C ALA A 356 -39.11 7.35 -11.71
N ASP A 357 -38.65 6.62 -12.72
CA ASP A 357 -39.07 6.74 -14.10
C ASP A 357 -40.60 6.82 -14.18
N ALA A 358 -41.12 7.98 -14.58
CA ALA A 358 -42.49 8.11 -15.02
C ALA A 358 -42.55 7.56 -16.45
N SER A 359 -42.76 6.25 -16.55
CA SER A 359 -43.26 5.63 -17.78
C SER A 359 -44.51 6.39 -18.24
N GLU A 360 -44.49 6.94 -19.45
CA GLU A 360 -45.66 7.46 -20.15
C GLU A 360 -46.74 6.37 -20.20
N ALA A 361 -47.72 6.49 -19.30
CA ALA A 361 -48.96 5.76 -19.39
C ALA A 361 -49.86 6.48 -20.40
N ALA A 362 -50.33 5.69 -21.37
CA ALA A 362 -51.21 6.06 -22.45
C ALA A 362 -52.41 6.91 -22.00
N ASP A 363 -52.63 8.00 -22.72
CA ASP A 363 -53.83 8.82 -22.67
C ASP A 363 -54.98 8.06 -23.37
N THR A 364 -55.90 7.51 -22.58
CA THR A 364 -57.24 7.14 -23.03
C THR A 364 -58.25 7.47 -21.95
N THR A 365 -58.92 8.62 -22.03
CA THR A 365 -60.34 8.74 -21.64
C THR A 365 -61.02 9.85 -22.41
N SER A 366 -61.95 9.44 -23.28
CA SER A 366 -63.13 10.19 -23.69
C SER A 366 -64.14 10.28 -22.54
N GLU A 367 -64.75 11.45 -22.32
CA GLU A 367 -66.21 11.69 -22.33
C GLU A 367 -66.61 12.96 -21.53
N ASP A 368 -67.54 13.70 -22.14
CA ASP A 368 -68.57 14.59 -21.57
C ASP A 368 -68.21 15.93 -20.91
N ALA A 369 -68.27 17.00 -21.72
CA ALA A 369 -69.27 18.09 -21.62
C ALA A 369 -69.17 19.07 -22.80
#